data_AF-A0A6L5TEN9-F1
#
_entry.id   AF-A0A6L5TEN9-F1
#
_cell.length_a   1.000
_cell.length_b   1.000
_cell.length_c   1.000
_cell.angle_alpha   90.00
_cell.angle_beta   90.00
_cell.angle_gamma   90.00
#
_symmetry.space_group_name_H-M   'P 1'
#
loop_
_entity.id
_entity.type
_entity.pdbx_description
1 polymer ?
#
loop_
_entity_poly.entity_id
_entity_poly.type
_entity_poly.pdbx_seq_one_letter_code
_entity_poly.pdbx_strand_id
1 'polypeptide(L)'
;MTDEEKARFETNAVFLCREISKETGQIAVYELDVPVDGHMIFCLRIRQQFNPELRYFAVGANFYAENKSMIFAALKKRRTTKADIESLGAIVELGR
;
A
#
# COMPACT_ATOMS: atom_id res chain seq x y z
N MET A 1 10.16 -0.03 -14.46
CA MET A 1 10.84 -0.25 -13.18
C MET A 1 12.17 -0.88 -13.47
N THR A 2 13.24 -0.12 -13.30
CA THR A 2 14.61 -0.63 -13.40
C THR A 2 14.98 -1.39 -12.12
N ASP A 3 15.99 -2.24 -12.20
CA ASP A 3 16.45 -3.04 -11.06
C ASP A 3 16.99 -2.16 -9.91
N GLU A 4 17.42 -0.93 -10.20
CA GLU A 4 17.81 0.09 -9.21
C GLU A 4 16.64 0.72 -8.44
N GLU A 5 15.48 0.88 -9.09
CA GLU A 5 14.25 1.37 -8.44
C GLU A 5 13.64 0.31 -7.51
N LYS A 6 13.78 -0.97 -7.88
CA LYS A 6 13.48 -2.11 -7.00
C LYS A 6 14.42 -2.18 -5.81
N ALA A 7 15.73 -2.05 -6.01
CA ALA A 7 16.73 -2.15 -4.96
C ALA A 7 16.65 -1.00 -3.92
N ARG A 8 16.18 0.20 -4.30
CA ARG A 8 15.91 1.29 -3.32
C ARG A 8 14.70 1.04 -2.42
N PHE A 9 13.77 0.18 -2.84
CA PHE A 9 12.65 -0.26 -2.01
C PHE A 9 13.06 -1.33 -0.97
N GLU A 10 14.24 -1.96 -1.17
CA GLU A 10 14.65 -3.22 -0.53
C GLU A 10 15.35 -3.08 0.83
N THR A 11 15.25 -1.97 1.57
CA THR A 11 15.80 -1.99 2.95
C THR A 11 14.97 -1.35 4.04
N ASN A 12 13.94 -0.56 3.74
CA ASN A 12 13.01 -0.07 4.75
C ASN A 12 11.71 0.39 4.07
N ALA A 13 10.72 -0.48 3.99
CA ALA A 13 9.36 -0.10 3.59
C ALA A 13 8.37 -0.36 4.72
N VAL A 14 7.17 0.18 4.58
CA VAL A 14 6.02 -0.10 5.44
C VAL A 14 4.91 -0.59 4.53
N PHE A 15 4.26 -1.69 4.90
CA PHE A 15 3.05 -2.12 4.21
C PHE A 15 1.83 -1.45 4.83
N LEU A 16 0.94 -0.97 3.97
CA LEU A 16 -0.35 -0.43 4.35
C LEU A 16 -1.47 -1.29 3.76
N CYS A 17 -2.53 -1.50 4.53
CA CYS A 17 -3.78 -2.03 4.05
C CYS A 17 -4.82 -0.93 3.97
N ARG A 18 -5.54 -0.88 2.85
CA ARG A 18 -6.81 -0.17 2.71
C ARG A 18 -7.91 -1.20 2.60
N GLU A 19 -8.86 -1.14 3.53
CA GLU A 19 -9.97 -2.09 3.63
C GLU A 19 -11.29 -1.35 3.49
N ILE A 20 -12.20 -1.90 2.67
CA ILE A 20 -13.58 -1.42 2.52
C ILE A 20 -14.53 -2.42 3.19
N SER A 21 -15.28 -2.00 4.21
CA SER A 21 -16.34 -2.83 4.78
C SER A 21 -17.39 -3.18 3.71
N LYS A 22 -17.69 -4.47 3.52
CA LYS A 22 -18.73 -4.94 2.60
C LYS A 22 -20.13 -4.50 3.03
N GLU A 23 -20.34 -4.33 4.33
CA GLU A 23 -21.64 -4.00 4.90
C GLU A 23 -21.91 -2.50 4.87
N THR A 24 -20.93 -1.69 5.26
CA THR A 24 -21.12 -0.24 5.46
C THR A 24 -20.46 0.62 4.39
N GLY A 25 -19.53 0.06 3.62
CA GLY A 25 -18.68 0.82 2.69
C GLY A 25 -17.66 1.74 3.39
N GLN A 26 -17.54 1.67 4.72
CA GLN A 26 -16.53 2.41 5.48
C GLN A 26 -15.12 1.98 5.08
N ILE A 27 -14.19 2.94 5.06
CA ILE A 27 -12.81 2.73 4.62
C ILE A 27 -11.88 2.83 5.83
N ALA A 28 -11.19 1.73 6.12
CA ALA A 28 -10.10 1.70 7.06
C ALA A 28 -8.75 1.73 6.32
N VAL A 29 -7.77 2.39 6.93
CA VAL A 29 -6.38 2.40 6.46
C VAL A 29 -5.50 2.20 7.67
N TYR A 30 -4.60 1.21 7.61
CA TYR A 30 -3.72 0.84 8.71
C TYR A 30 -2.40 0.25 8.22
N GLU A 31 -1.39 0.33 9.08
CA GLU A 31 -0.10 -0.31 8.89
C GLU A 31 -0.20 -1.81 9.16
N LEU A 32 0.59 -2.60 8.43
CA LEU A 32 0.76 -4.02 8.70
C LEU A 32 2.05 -4.23 9.50
N ASP A 33 1.93 -4.86 10.66
CA ASP A 33 3.06 -5.32 11.46
C ASP A 33 3.55 -6.67 10.94
N VAL A 34 4.24 -6.65 9.80
CA VAL A 34 4.76 -7.85 9.13
C VAL A 34 6.14 -7.57 8.51
N PRO A 35 7.00 -8.60 8.33
CA PRO A 35 8.26 -8.44 7.63
C PRO A 35 8.08 -7.93 6.21
N VAL A 36 8.96 -7.01 5.80
CA VAL A 36 9.06 -6.55 4.41
C VAL A 36 10.02 -7.44 3.65
N ASP A 37 9.46 -8.50 3.07
CA ASP A 37 10.20 -9.43 2.23
C ASP A 37 9.37 -9.87 1.01
N GLY A 38 10.04 -10.55 0.08
CA GLY A 38 9.39 -11.02 -1.15
C GLY A 38 8.27 -12.04 -0.92
N HIS A 39 8.34 -12.84 0.14
CA HIS A 39 7.30 -13.80 0.49
C HIS A 39 6.04 -13.09 0.97
N MET A 40 6.17 -12.08 1.82
CA MET A 40 5.06 -11.27 2.29
C MET A 40 4.40 -10.51 1.13
N ILE A 41 5.20 -9.91 0.23
CA ILE A 41 4.67 -9.28 -0.99
C ILE A 41 3.82 -10.28 -1.79
N PHE A 42 4.31 -11.51 -1.99
CA PHE A 42 3.57 -12.55 -2.69
C PHE A 42 2.24 -12.90 -2.01
N CYS A 43 2.25 -13.11 -0.69
CA CYS A 43 1.04 -13.39 0.09
C CYS A 43 0.01 -12.27 0.02
N LEU A 44 0.43 -11.01 0.16
CA LEU A 44 -0.45 -9.85 0.10
C LEU A 44 -1.10 -9.68 -1.28
N ARG A 45 -0.33 -9.94 -2.35
CA ARG A 45 -0.85 -9.93 -3.73
C ARG A 45 -1.96 -10.97 -3.94
N ILE A 46 -1.75 -12.20 -3.48
CA ILE A 46 -2.77 -13.25 -3.53
C ILE A 46 -3.99 -12.82 -2.73
N ARG A 47 -3.80 -12.33 -1.51
CA ARG A 47 -4.92 -11.91 -0.65
C ARG A 47 -5.77 -10.82 -1.31
N GLN A 48 -5.16 -9.81 -1.93
CA GLN A 48 -5.88 -8.77 -2.68
C GLN A 48 -6.63 -9.33 -3.90
N GLN A 49 -6.09 -10.34 -4.59
CA GLN A 49 -6.75 -10.95 -5.74
C GLN A 49 -8.09 -11.61 -5.36
N PHE A 50 -8.15 -12.27 -4.21
CA PHE A 50 -9.34 -12.98 -3.73
C PHE A 50 -10.27 -12.11 -2.86
N ASN A 51 -9.78 -10.97 -2.35
CA ASN A 51 -10.52 -10.07 -1.47
C ASN A 51 -10.54 -8.66 -2.09
N PRO A 52 -11.47 -8.36 -3.00
CA PRO A 52 -11.51 -7.08 -3.74
C PRO A 52 -11.73 -5.86 -2.84
N GLU A 53 -12.16 -6.06 -1.61
CA GLU A 53 -12.27 -5.05 -0.56
C GLU A 53 -10.92 -4.61 0.02
N LEU A 54 -9.86 -5.41 -0.17
CA LEU A 54 -8.52 -5.16 0.35
C LEU A 54 -7.61 -4.65 -0.77
N ARG A 55 -6.91 -3.56 -0.50
CA ARG A 55 -5.81 -3.08 -1.34
C ARG A 55 -4.57 -2.89 -0.48
N TYR A 56 -3.43 -3.42 -0.93
CA TYR A 56 -2.17 -3.33 -0.21
C TYR A 56 -1.18 -2.42 -0.93
N PHE A 57 -0.43 -1.67 -0.15
CA PHE A 57 0.56 -0.73 -0.64
C PHE A 57 1.88 -0.95 0.07
N ALA A 58 2.97 -0.78 -0.65
CA ALA A 58 4.30 -0.65 -0.07
C ALA A 58 4.69 0.81 -0.14
N VAL A 59 5.23 1.34 0.96
CA VAL A 59 5.66 2.75 1.08
C VAL A 59 7.09 2.79 1.59
N GLY A 60 7.97 3.58 0.99
CA GLY A 60 9.31 3.77 1.55
C GLY A 60 9.25 4.36 2.97
N ALA A 61 9.98 3.80 3.94
CA ALA A 61 9.80 4.13 5.36
C ALA A 61 10.09 5.60 5.69
N ASN A 62 11.10 6.21 5.06
CA ASN A 62 11.40 7.64 5.26
C ASN A 62 10.23 8.52 4.75
N PHE A 63 9.75 8.22 3.55
CA PHE A 63 8.60 8.91 2.97
C PHE A 63 7.35 8.72 3.83
N TYR A 64 7.15 7.51 4.36
CA TYR A 64 6.06 7.20 5.27
C TYR A 64 6.13 8.02 6.56
N ALA A 65 7.30 8.07 7.20
CA ALA A 65 7.50 8.83 8.45
C ALA A 65 7.19 10.33 8.28
N GLU A 66 7.59 10.91 7.16
CA GLU A 66 7.37 12.33 6.86
C GLU A 66 5.94 12.63 6.38
N ASN A 67 5.28 11.69 5.70
CA ASN A 67 4.04 11.96 4.95
C ASN A 67 2.82 11.14 5.41
N LYS A 68 2.91 10.46 6.57
CA LYS A 68 1.86 9.56 7.09
C LYS A 68 0.45 10.11 6.97
N SER A 69 0.21 11.35 7.45
CA SER A 69 -1.12 11.98 7.42
C SER A 69 -1.65 12.18 6.00
N MET A 70 -0.78 12.60 5.07
CA MET A 70 -1.13 12.82 3.66
C MET A 70 -1.44 11.50 2.95
N ILE A 71 -0.63 10.47 3.18
CA ILE A 71 -0.86 9.12 2.64
C ILE A 71 -2.20 8.57 3.15
N PHE A 72 -2.46 8.65 4.46
CA PHE A 72 -3.71 8.17 5.05
C PHE A 72 -4.92 8.93 4.50
N ALA A 73 -4.82 10.25 4.36
CA ALA A 73 -5.88 11.07 3.77
C ALA A 73 -6.17 10.66 2.30
N ALA A 74 -5.13 10.37 1.51
CA ALA A 74 -5.30 9.91 0.13
C ALA A 74 -5.93 8.52 0.03
N LEU A 75 -5.49 7.58 0.87
CA LEU A 75 -6.00 6.20 0.88
C LEU A 75 -7.44 6.09 1.42
N LYS A 76 -7.86 7.00 2.31
CA LYS A 76 -9.24 7.06 2.84
C LYS A 76 -10.26 7.63 1.86
N LYS A 77 -9.84 8.18 0.72
CA LYS A 77 -10.79 8.66 -0.29
C LYS A 77 -11.59 7.50 -0.89
N ARG A 78 -12.87 7.76 -1.15
CA ARG A 78 -13.81 6.76 -1.69
C ARG A 78 -13.48 6.37 -3.13
N ARG A 79 -13.02 7.33 -3.93
CA ARG A 79 -12.59 7.13 -5.32
C ARG A 79 -11.11 7.51 -5.42
N THR A 80 -10.29 6.50 -5.66
CA THR A 80 -8.84 6.65 -5.79
C THR A 80 -8.33 5.58 -6.74
N THR A 81 -7.74 6.01 -7.85
CA THR A 81 -7.09 5.12 -8.81
C THR A 81 -5.68 4.75 -8.36
N LYS A 82 -5.08 3.74 -9.00
CA LYS A 82 -3.67 3.40 -8.79
C LYS A 82 -2.75 4.58 -9.12
N ALA A 83 -2.98 5.22 -10.27
CA ALA A 83 -2.21 6.38 -10.72
C ALA A 83 -2.29 7.56 -9.73
N ASP A 84 -3.47 7.81 -9.14
CA ASP A 84 -3.61 8.87 -8.13
C ASP A 84 -2.72 8.61 -6.92
N ILE A 85 -2.60 7.35 -6.47
CA ILE A 85 -1.77 6.98 -5.33
C ILE A 85 -0.29 7.01 -5.69
N GLU A 86 0.10 6.39 -6.80
CA GLU A 86 1.50 6.32 -7.22
C GLU A 86 2.06 7.73 -7.54
N SER A 87 1.20 8.69 -7.91
CA SER A 87 1.60 10.10 -8.08
C SER A 87 2.00 10.80 -6.77
N LEU A 88 1.70 10.23 -5.60
CA LEU A 88 2.07 10.82 -4.31
C LEU A 88 3.58 10.73 -4.03
N GLY A 89 4.29 9.80 -4.67
CA GLY A 89 5.73 9.61 -4.49
C GLY A 89 6.08 8.15 -4.20
N ALA A 90 6.81 7.90 -3.12
CA ALA A 90 7.38 6.58 -2.80
C ALA A 90 6.33 5.59 -2.22
N ILE A 91 5.25 5.36 -2.96
CA ILE A 91 4.17 4.43 -2.66
C ILE A 91 3.80 3.64 -3.92
N VAL A 92 3.61 2.33 -3.77
CA VAL A 92 3.26 1.41 -4.87
C VAL A 92 2.13 0.50 -4.43
N GLU A 93 1.12 0.29 -5.27
CA GLU A 93 0.09 -0.72 -5.02
C GLU A 93 0.61 -2.12 -5.39
N LEU A 94 0.47 -3.09 -4.49
CA LEU A 94 1.04 -4.43 -4.67
C LEU A 94 0.25 -5.29 -5.67
N GLY A 95 -1.07 -5.11 -5.74
CA GLY A 95 -1.94 -5.82 -6.67
C GLY A 95 -2.43 -4.96 -7.83
N ARG A 96 -2.76 -5.63 -8.95
CA ARG A 96 -3.09 -5.09 -10.29
C ARG A 96 -2.23 -3.93 -10.76
#